data_AF-A0A920RWU3-F1
#
_entry.id   AF-A0A920RWU3-F1
#
_cell.length_a   1.000
_cell.length_b   1.000
_cell.length_c   1.000
_cell.angle_alpha   90.00
_cell.angle_beta   90.00
_cell.angle_gamma   90.00
#
_symmetry.space_group_name_H-M   'P 1'
#
loop_
_entity.id
_entity.type
_entity.pdbx_description
1 polymer ?
#
loop_
_entity_poly.entity_id
_entity_poly.type
_entity_poly.pdbx_seq_one_letter_code
_entity_poly.pdbx_strand_id
1 'polypeptide(L)'
;MYIYLQEDQRQKNLRLSLGIQYQASRGKPEKHLILTRTLSYHGTNPFKMSGISGHAARKRGLESYVPAPITVETPYPLRCPLGSFHPEAKDYYLNNLKEVIERCGANHIAALLMEPINGSSGGAIYPPEGYWEEAQKILLDNDILLIAER
;
A
#
# COMPACT_ATOMS: atom_id res chain seq x y z
N MET A 1 -14.23 7.69 -4.85
CA MET A 1 -14.21 7.54 -6.32
C MET A 1 -13.24 6.41 -6.64
N TYR A 2 -13.74 5.30 -7.19
CA TYR A 2 -12.90 4.16 -7.59
C TYR A 2 -12.52 4.32 -9.07
N ILE A 3 -11.24 4.12 -9.42
CA ILE A 3 -10.78 4.17 -10.81
C ILE A 3 -10.37 2.75 -11.23
N TYR A 4 -11.20 2.10 -12.05
CA TYR A 4 -10.92 0.79 -12.66
C TYR A 4 -10.58 0.99 -14.15
N LEU A 5 -9.40 0.54 -14.60
CA LEU A 5 -8.98 0.54 -16.03
C LEU A 5 -8.19 -0.76 -16.34
N GLN A 6 -8.21 -1.31 -17.56
CA GLN A 6 -7.62 -2.64 -17.89
C GLN A 6 -6.07 -2.70 -17.89
N GLU A 7 -5.47 -3.88 -17.72
CA GLU A 7 -4.03 -4.05 -17.44
C GLU A 7 -3.06 -3.76 -18.61
N ASP A 8 -2.34 -2.64 -18.52
CA ASP A 8 -1.02 -2.38 -19.14
C ASP A 8 -0.12 -1.74 -18.06
N GLN A 9 1.18 -2.05 -18.03
CA GLN A 9 2.19 -1.43 -17.16
C GLN A 9 2.18 0.11 -17.23
N ARG A 10 1.82 0.69 -18.38
CA ARG A 10 1.58 2.15 -18.54
C ARG A 10 0.41 2.64 -17.71
N GLN A 11 -0.66 1.87 -17.60
CA GLN A 11 -1.83 2.24 -16.79
C GLN A 11 -1.54 2.22 -15.29
N LYS A 12 -0.62 1.36 -14.82
CA LYS A 12 -0.23 1.32 -13.39
C LYS A 12 0.55 2.57 -12.96
N ASN A 13 1.45 3.09 -13.81
CA ASN A 13 2.12 4.37 -13.53
C ASN A 13 1.14 5.55 -13.59
N LEU A 14 0.18 5.49 -14.52
CA LEU A 14 -0.89 6.47 -14.63
C LEU A 14 -1.74 6.54 -13.36
N ARG A 15 -2.04 5.41 -12.69
CA ARG A 15 -2.85 5.41 -11.45
C ARG A 15 -2.16 6.14 -10.30
N LEU A 16 -0.85 5.94 -10.14
CA LEU A 16 -0.07 6.60 -9.09
C LEU A 16 0.06 8.10 -9.34
N SER A 17 0.43 8.48 -10.57
CA SER A 17 0.51 9.89 -10.93
C SER A 17 -0.85 10.58 -10.87
N LEU A 18 -1.94 9.89 -11.23
CA LEU A 18 -3.30 10.41 -11.15
C LEU A 18 -3.77 10.61 -9.70
N GLY A 19 -3.38 9.74 -8.76
CA GLY A 19 -3.68 9.93 -7.34
C GLY A 19 -3.05 11.21 -6.78
N ILE A 20 -1.76 11.44 -7.09
CA ILE A 20 -1.05 12.66 -6.68
C ILE A 20 -1.63 13.89 -7.40
N GLN A 21 -1.84 13.81 -8.71
CA GLN A 21 -2.43 14.91 -9.48
C GLN A 21 -3.86 15.25 -9.05
N TYR A 22 -4.65 14.26 -8.63
CA TYR A 22 -5.96 14.49 -8.06
C TYR A 22 -5.89 15.31 -6.76
N GLN A 23 -4.96 14.99 -5.87
CA GLN A 23 -4.80 15.77 -4.64
C GLN A 23 -4.33 17.19 -4.96
N ALA A 24 -3.34 17.33 -5.85
CA ALA A 24 -2.87 18.64 -6.32
C ALA A 24 -3.98 19.47 -6.97
N SER A 25 -4.82 18.88 -7.83
CA SER A 25 -5.90 19.60 -8.52
C SER A 25 -7.03 20.04 -7.59
N ARG A 26 -7.18 19.39 -6.44
CA ARG A 26 -8.09 19.81 -5.36
C ARG A 26 -7.42 20.73 -4.33
N GLY A 27 -6.24 21.26 -4.63
CA GLY A 27 -5.54 22.23 -3.79
C GLY A 27 -4.77 21.63 -2.62
N LYS A 28 -4.44 20.33 -2.67
CA LYS A 28 -3.65 19.61 -1.66
C LYS A 28 -2.33 19.08 -2.23
N PRO A 29 -1.44 19.93 -2.79
CA PRO A 29 -0.18 19.49 -3.39
C PRO A 29 0.78 18.82 -2.39
N GLU A 30 0.61 19.08 -1.09
CA GLU A 30 1.36 18.47 -0.01
C GLU A 30 1.05 16.97 0.17
N LYS A 31 -0.10 16.48 -0.32
CA LYS A 31 -0.45 15.06 -0.36
C LYS A 31 0.19 14.38 -1.57
N HIS A 32 1.43 13.93 -1.41
CA HIS A 32 2.24 13.33 -2.49
C HIS A 32 2.85 11.97 -2.13
N LEU A 33 2.79 11.55 -0.87
CA LEU A 33 3.32 10.25 -0.44
C LEU A 33 2.38 9.12 -0.83
N ILE A 34 2.96 8.01 -1.28
CA ILE A 34 2.24 6.78 -1.60
C ILE A 34 2.68 5.70 -0.62
N LEU A 35 1.73 5.15 0.14
CA LEU A 35 1.97 3.99 0.98
C LEU A 35 1.90 2.71 0.15
N THR A 36 2.74 1.73 0.48
CA THR A 36 2.68 0.37 -0.08
C THR A 36 2.72 -0.66 1.05
N ARG A 37 2.77 -1.96 0.74
CA ARG A 37 2.80 -3.03 1.77
C ARG A 37 4.14 -3.74 1.84
N THR A 38 4.51 -4.27 3.01
CA THR A 38 5.79 -4.99 3.24
C THR A 38 5.95 -6.26 2.41
N LEU A 39 4.85 -6.98 2.11
CA LEU A 39 4.82 -8.09 1.16
C LEU A 39 3.91 -7.70 0.00
N SER A 40 4.45 -6.96 -0.95
CA SER A 40 3.73 -6.56 -2.17
C SER A 40 4.59 -6.71 -3.42
N TYR A 41 3.93 -6.84 -4.57
CA TYR A 41 4.56 -6.88 -5.88
C TYR A 41 3.84 -5.92 -6.82
N HIS A 42 4.53 -4.87 -7.25
CA HIS A 42 3.94 -3.82 -8.07
C HIS A 42 4.62 -3.70 -9.46
N GLY A 43 5.35 -4.74 -9.89
CA GLY A 43 6.06 -4.84 -11.18
C GLY A 43 7.60 -4.78 -11.11
N THR A 44 8.25 -4.87 -12.29
CA THR A 44 9.70 -5.09 -12.47
C THR A 44 10.53 -3.86 -12.86
N ASN A 45 9.90 -2.69 -13.03
CA ASN A 45 10.65 -1.46 -13.33
C ASN A 45 11.58 -1.11 -12.14
N PRO A 46 12.86 -0.74 -12.32
CA PRO A 46 13.79 -0.42 -11.24
C PRO A 46 13.24 0.60 -10.23
N PHE A 47 12.52 1.65 -10.66
CA PHE A 47 11.87 2.60 -9.75
C PHE A 47 10.79 1.97 -8.86
N LYS A 48 10.15 0.88 -9.32
CA LYS A 48 9.17 0.09 -8.56
C LYS A 48 9.79 -1.08 -7.81
N MET A 49 10.83 -1.71 -8.34
CA MET A 49 11.46 -2.91 -7.76
C MET A 49 12.24 -2.57 -6.49
N SER A 50 12.91 -1.42 -6.43
CA SER A 50 13.58 -0.92 -5.22
C SER A 50 12.74 0.10 -4.44
N GLY A 51 11.90 0.90 -5.12
CA GLY A 51 11.18 2.02 -4.50
C GLY A 51 9.74 1.78 -4.04
N ILE A 52 9.02 0.75 -4.52
CA ILE A 52 7.57 0.56 -4.26
C ILE A 52 7.24 -0.89 -3.83
N SER A 53 7.92 -1.89 -4.38
CA SER A 53 7.83 -3.31 -3.99
C SER A 53 8.20 -3.47 -2.51
N GLY A 54 7.43 -4.22 -1.73
CA GLY A 54 7.77 -4.52 -0.34
C GLY A 54 8.83 -5.61 -0.18
N HIS A 55 8.99 -6.47 -1.19
CA HIS A 55 9.73 -7.73 -1.04
C HIS A 55 11.26 -7.53 -1.02
N ALA A 56 11.89 -7.70 0.14
CA ALA A 56 13.31 -7.42 0.38
C ALA A 56 14.27 -8.12 -0.60
N ALA A 57 14.01 -9.39 -0.95
CA ALA A 57 14.89 -10.13 -1.86
C ALA A 57 14.99 -9.51 -3.27
N ARG A 58 13.97 -8.76 -3.70
CA ARG A 58 13.94 -8.09 -5.01
C ARG A 58 14.61 -6.72 -5.00
N LYS A 59 14.92 -6.17 -3.82
CA LYS A 59 15.63 -4.88 -3.68
C LYS A 59 17.15 -5.01 -3.67
N ARG A 60 17.66 -6.24 -3.50
CA ARG A 60 19.09 -6.52 -3.31
C ARG A 60 19.93 -5.96 -4.45
N GLY A 61 20.82 -5.01 -4.15
CA GLY A 61 21.75 -4.37 -5.10
C GLY A 61 21.26 -3.05 -5.70
N LEU A 62 20.06 -2.56 -5.32
CA LEU A 62 19.46 -1.32 -5.82
C LEU A 62 19.14 -0.31 -4.70
N GLU A 63 19.47 -0.63 -3.44
CA GLU A 63 19.06 0.12 -2.25
C GLU A 63 19.67 1.53 -2.19
N SER A 64 20.87 1.71 -2.72
CA SER A 64 21.57 3.01 -2.76
C SER A 64 21.04 3.95 -3.87
N TYR A 65 20.31 3.42 -4.84
CA TYR A 65 19.88 4.17 -6.02
C TYR A 65 18.43 4.66 -5.94
N VAL A 66 17.62 4.11 -5.02
CA VAL A 66 16.20 4.44 -4.94
C VAL A 66 15.75 4.57 -3.48
N PRO A 67 15.05 5.66 -3.11
CA PRO A 67 14.50 5.84 -1.77
C PRO A 67 13.61 4.66 -1.35
N ALA A 68 13.71 4.26 -0.09
CA ALA A 68 12.85 3.22 0.45
C ALA A 68 11.37 3.66 0.45
N PRO A 69 10.44 2.78 0.04
CA PRO A 69 9.01 3.06 0.17
C PRO A 69 8.61 3.20 1.63
N ILE A 70 7.60 4.03 1.87
CA ILE A 70 6.86 4.01 3.11
C ILE A 70 5.89 2.83 3.04
N THR A 71 6.05 1.88 3.96
CA THR A 71 5.30 0.63 3.94
C THR A 71 4.43 0.49 5.17
N VAL A 72 3.25 -0.11 4.98
CA VAL A 72 2.40 -0.69 6.02
C VAL A 72 2.56 -2.21 6.00
N GLU A 73 2.36 -2.87 7.14
CA GLU A 73 2.47 -4.32 7.21
C GLU A 73 1.41 -5.01 6.34
N THR A 74 1.83 -6.05 5.62
CA THR A 74 0.88 -6.94 4.93
C THR A 74 0.09 -7.73 5.98
N PRO A 75 -1.24 -7.59 6.06
CA PRO A 75 -2.08 -8.50 6.83
C PRO A 75 -1.93 -9.94 6.35
N TYR A 76 -1.14 -10.73 7.09
CA TYR A 76 -0.81 -12.11 6.78
C TYR A 76 -1.17 -13.01 7.97
N PRO A 77 -2.40 -13.53 8.03
CA PRO A 77 -2.90 -14.29 9.18
C PRO A 77 -2.00 -15.46 9.59
N LEU A 78 -1.53 -16.27 8.65
CA LEU A 78 -0.67 -17.44 8.92
C LEU A 78 0.68 -17.06 9.57
N ARG A 79 1.20 -15.87 9.29
CA ARG A 79 2.49 -15.38 9.81
C ARG A 79 2.33 -14.12 10.66
N CYS A 80 1.18 -13.97 11.30
CA CYS A 80 0.95 -12.82 12.17
C CYS A 80 1.95 -12.85 13.34
N PRO A 81 2.58 -11.71 13.68
CA PRO A 81 3.54 -11.63 14.79
C PRO A 81 2.96 -12.03 16.16
N LEU A 82 1.63 -11.91 16.34
CA LEU A 82 0.93 -12.36 17.55
C LEU A 82 0.70 -13.87 17.60
N GLY A 83 0.97 -14.58 16.51
CA GLY A 83 0.69 -16.01 16.35
C GLY A 83 -0.18 -16.29 15.12
N SER A 84 -0.04 -17.49 14.57
CA SER A 84 -0.80 -17.92 13.39
C SER A 84 -2.30 -17.86 13.64
N PHE A 85 -3.03 -17.12 12.78
CA PHE A 85 -4.47 -16.88 12.86
C PHE A 85 -4.94 -16.34 14.23
N HIS A 86 -4.11 -15.53 14.88
CA HIS A 86 -4.47 -14.90 16.16
C HIS A 86 -5.76 -14.08 16.03
N PRO A 87 -6.69 -14.15 17.01
CA PRO A 87 -7.96 -13.41 16.96
C PRO A 87 -7.79 -11.89 16.83
N GLU A 88 -6.72 -11.34 17.41
CA GLU A 88 -6.39 -9.92 17.36
C GLU A 88 -5.56 -9.53 16.12
N ALA A 89 -5.31 -10.45 15.18
CA ALA A 89 -4.50 -10.15 13.99
C ALA A 89 -5.08 -8.98 13.18
N LYS A 90 -6.41 -8.87 13.08
CA LYS A 90 -7.09 -7.75 12.41
C LYS A 90 -6.67 -6.42 13.02
N ASP A 91 -6.82 -6.29 14.33
CA ASP A 91 -6.55 -5.04 15.07
C ASP A 91 -5.06 -4.69 15.05
N TYR A 92 -4.18 -5.70 15.15
CA TYR A 92 -2.74 -5.53 14.98
C TYR A 92 -2.39 -4.82 13.67
N TYR A 93 -2.89 -5.30 12.53
CA TYR A 93 -2.58 -4.70 11.24
C TYR A 93 -3.26 -3.33 11.03
N LEU A 94 -4.46 -3.14 11.57
CA LEU A 94 -5.14 -1.84 11.53
C LEU A 94 -4.41 -0.78 12.38
N ASN A 95 -3.87 -1.16 13.53
CA ASN A 95 -3.06 -0.29 14.36
C ASN A 95 -1.75 0.07 13.65
N ASN A 96 -1.09 -0.88 13.00
CA ASN A 96 0.08 -0.60 12.17
C ASN A 96 -0.22 0.42 11.05
N LEU A 97 -1.37 0.29 10.36
CA LEU A 97 -1.80 1.27 9.36
C LEU A 97 -1.96 2.67 9.96
N LYS A 98 -2.62 2.79 11.12
CA LYS A 98 -2.81 4.07 11.82
C LYS A 98 -1.49 4.69 12.24
N GLU A 99 -0.58 3.91 12.83
CA GLU A 99 0.74 4.37 13.25
C GLU A 99 1.58 4.90 12.08
N VAL A 100 1.51 4.23 10.92
CA VAL A 100 2.20 4.68 9.71
C VAL A 100 1.60 5.99 9.21
N ILE A 101 0.26 6.12 9.19
CA ILE A 101 -0.42 7.35 8.80
C ILE A 101 -0.05 8.50 9.73
N GLU A 102 -0.03 8.27 11.04
CA GLU A 102 0.33 9.25 12.05
C GLU A 102 1.79 9.70 11.89
N ARG A 103 2.72 8.75 11.78
CA ARG A 103 4.15 9.03 11.60
C ARG A 103 4.44 9.86 10.35
N CYS A 104 3.74 9.60 9.26
CA CYS A 104 3.90 10.33 8.00
C CYS A 104 3.13 11.64 7.95
N GLY A 105 2.11 11.79 8.81
CA GLY A 105 1.10 12.85 8.74
C GLY A 105 0.12 12.60 7.59
N ALA A 106 -1.17 12.45 7.92
CA ALA A 106 -2.22 12.22 6.92
C ALA A 106 -2.28 13.27 5.81
N ASN A 107 -1.89 14.52 6.12
CA ASN A 107 -1.82 15.62 5.16
C ASN A 107 -0.72 15.44 4.11
N HIS A 108 0.20 14.49 4.26
CA HIS A 108 1.24 14.22 3.26
C HIS A 108 0.93 13.01 2.39
N ILE A 109 -0.09 12.23 2.72
CA ILE A 109 -0.36 10.94 2.08
C ILE A 109 -1.44 11.10 1.02
N ALA A 110 -1.07 10.82 -0.24
CA ALA A 110 -1.98 10.83 -1.36
C ALA A 110 -2.84 9.57 -1.41
N ALA A 111 -2.19 8.40 -1.31
CA ALA A 111 -2.84 7.12 -1.51
C ALA A 111 -2.13 5.94 -0.83
N LEU A 112 -2.88 4.86 -0.60
CA LEU A 112 -2.38 3.51 -0.34
C LEU A 112 -2.53 2.64 -1.60
N LEU A 113 -1.41 2.11 -2.10
CA LEU A 113 -1.35 1.17 -3.21
C LEU A 113 -1.32 -0.27 -2.71
N MET A 114 -2.22 -1.12 -3.22
CA MET A 114 -2.27 -2.52 -2.78
C MET A 114 -3.05 -3.46 -3.70
N GLU A 115 -2.79 -4.75 -3.55
CA GLU A 115 -3.64 -5.83 -4.05
C GLU A 115 -4.66 -6.26 -2.96
N PRO A 116 -5.96 -6.43 -3.27
CA PRO A 116 -6.95 -6.95 -2.31
C PRO A 116 -6.65 -8.35 -1.80
N ILE A 117 -6.06 -9.19 -2.67
CA ILE A 117 -5.51 -10.52 -2.37
C ILE A 117 -4.06 -10.47 -2.84
N ASN A 118 -3.09 -10.70 -1.95
CA ASN A 118 -1.69 -10.66 -2.36
C ASN A 118 -1.34 -11.93 -3.12
N GLY A 119 -1.27 -11.83 -4.45
CA GLY A 119 -1.05 -12.96 -5.35
C GLY A 119 0.42 -13.36 -5.41
N SER A 120 1.15 -12.78 -6.36
CA SER A 120 2.48 -13.22 -6.80
C SER A 120 3.63 -13.05 -5.80
N SER A 121 3.43 -12.28 -4.74
CA SER A 121 4.43 -12.05 -3.67
C SER A 121 4.06 -12.69 -2.34
N GLY A 122 2.79 -13.07 -2.17
CA GLY A 122 2.24 -13.57 -0.91
C GLY A 122 1.77 -15.02 -0.97
N GLY A 123 1.45 -15.55 -2.15
CA GLY A 123 0.85 -16.88 -2.30
C GLY A 123 -0.65 -16.87 -1.96
N ALA A 124 -1.41 -15.93 -2.52
CA ALA A 124 -2.84 -15.74 -2.27
C ALA A 124 -3.17 -15.45 -0.79
N ILE A 125 -2.49 -14.45 -0.22
CA ILE A 125 -2.77 -14.02 1.17
C ILE A 125 -4.12 -13.31 1.20
N TYR A 126 -5.03 -13.85 1.99
CA TYR A 126 -6.28 -13.20 2.38
C TYR A 126 -6.09 -12.51 3.74
N PRO A 127 -6.47 -11.24 3.90
CA PRO A 127 -6.38 -10.57 5.19
C PRO A 127 -7.40 -11.13 6.19
N PRO A 128 -7.27 -10.83 7.50
CA PRO A 128 -8.31 -11.15 8.47
C PRO A 128 -9.69 -10.62 8.05
N GLU A 129 -10.74 -11.32 8.44
CA GLU A 129 -12.12 -10.90 8.17
C GLU A 129 -12.38 -9.48 8.71
N GLY A 130 -13.15 -8.68 7.97
CA GLY A 130 -13.46 -7.29 8.32
C GLY A 130 -12.31 -6.29 8.12
N TYR A 131 -11.07 -6.74 7.91
CA TYR A 131 -9.90 -5.84 7.76
C TYR A 131 -10.12 -4.79 6.66
N TRP A 132 -10.64 -5.19 5.49
CA TRP A 132 -10.80 -4.27 4.35
C TRP A 132 -11.85 -3.20 4.58
N GLU A 133 -12.91 -3.51 5.32
CA GLU A 133 -13.97 -2.56 5.64
C GLU A 133 -13.42 -1.46 6.56
N GLU A 134 -12.73 -1.87 7.62
CA GLU A 134 -12.14 -0.93 8.58
C GLU A 134 -10.97 -0.15 7.99
N ALA A 135 -10.10 -0.78 7.19
CA ALA A 135 -9.00 -0.09 6.52
C ALA A 135 -9.53 0.99 5.55
N GLN A 136 -10.57 0.70 4.77
CA GLN A 136 -11.19 1.70 3.89
C GLN A 136 -11.76 2.88 4.67
N LYS A 137 -12.39 2.62 5.82
CA LYS A 137 -12.88 3.69 6.70
C LYS A 137 -11.73 4.57 7.20
N ILE A 138 -10.65 3.97 7.70
CA ILE A 138 -9.45 4.72 8.16
C ILE A 138 -8.90 5.60 7.04
N LEU A 139 -8.76 5.06 5.83
CA LEU A 139 -8.24 5.83 4.69
C LEU A 139 -9.17 6.98 4.30
N LEU A 140 -10.48 6.73 4.28
CA LEU A 140 -11.48 7.75 3.98
C LEU A 140 -11.46 8.87 5.01
N ASP A 141 -11.42 8.55 6.30
CA ASP A 141 -11.39 9.51 7.41
C ASP A 141 -10.14 10.41 7.35
N ASN A 142 -9.04 9.91 6.76
CA ASN A 142 -7.80 10.66 6.56
C ASN A 142 -7.69 11.32 5.16
N ASP A 143 -8.72 11.22 4.32
CA ASP A 143 -8.74 11.69 2.93
C ASP A 143 -7.56 11.12 2.10
N ILE A 144 -7.28 9.83 2.30
CA ILE A 144 -6.26 9.06 1.60
C ILE A 144 -6.95 8.17 0.57
N LEU A 145 -6.49 8.20 -0.68
CA LEU A 145 -7.06 7.37 -1.74
C LEU A 145 -6.65 5.90 -1.56
N LEU A 146 -7.57 4.98 -1.86
CA LEU A 146 -7.23 3.57 -2.01
C LEU A 146 -7.06 3.23 -3.49
N ILE A 147 -5.86 2.80 -3.88
CA ILE A 147 -5.57 2.32 -5.24
C ILE A 147 -5.44 0.79 -5.18
N ALA A 148 -6.49 0.11 -5.62
CA ALA A 148 -6.52 -1.35 -5.72
C ALA A 148 -5.90 -1.82 -7.05
N GLU A 149 -4.88 -2.67 -6.98
CA GLU A 149 -4.31 -3.39 -8.10
C GLU A 149 -5.01 -4.75 -8.26
N ARG A 150 -5.51 -4.98 -9.48
CA ARG A 150 -5.95 -6.27 -10.02
C ARG A 150 -5.25 -6.44 -11.35
#